data_AF-A0A0C9U7N8-F1
#
_entry.id   AF-A0A0C9U7N8-F1
#
_cell.length_a   1.000
_cell.length_b   1.000
_cell.length_c   1.000
_cell.angle_alpha   90.00
_cell.angle_beta   90.00
_cell.angle_gamma   90.00
#
_symmetry.space_group_name_H-M   'P 1'
#
loop_
_entity.id
_entity.type
_entity.pdbx_description
1 polymer ?
#
loop_
_entity_poly.entity_id
_entity_poly.type
_entity_poly.pdbx_seq_one_letter_code
_entity_poly.pdbx_strand_id
1 'polypeptide(L)'
;MAAEKLKGQLTAMAGQLEVLTKRHAALARAFTRHSNFAVGTAPGAVLQIVPFPDGQYPSDCGLPVLDTIAAVENLTTQQRNDYLCYYYPDQALRGTTAERKKLLLIALGCNPF
;
A
#
# COMPACT_ATOMS: atom_id res chain seq x y z
N MET A 1 29.49 32.36 -5.98
CA MET A 1 30.06 31.10 -5.44
C MET A 1 29.25 30.52 -4.28
N ALA A 2 28.84 31.29 -3.26
CA ALA A 2 28.07 30.75 -2.13
C ALA A 2 26.66 30.23 -2.51
N ALA A 3 25.94 30.95 -3.38
CA ALA A 3 24.59 30.56 -3.82
C ALA A 3 24.55 29.23 -4.61
N GLU A 4 25.51 29.02 -5.51
CA GLU A 4 25.65 27.76 -6.27
C GLU A 4 25.98 26.58 -5.35
N LYS A 5 26.83 26.79 -4.34
CA LYS A 5 27.13 25.77 -3.33
C LYS A 5 25.88 25.41 -2.51
N LEU A 6 25.10 26.41 -2.09
CA LEU A 6 23.85 26.21 -1.35
C LEU A 6 22.82 25.43 -2.18
N LYS A 7 22.68 25.80 -3.47
CA LYS A 7 21.79 25.10 -4.41
C LYS A 7 22.19 23.64 -4.58
N GLY A 8 23.49 23.35 -4.72
CA GLY A 8 24.00 21.97 -4.78
C GLY A 8 23.67 21.14 -3.53
N GLN A 9 23.80 21.75 -2.34
CA GLN A 9 23.45 21.10 -1.07
C GLN A 9 21.94 20.83 -0.96
N LEU A 10 21.09 21.77 -1.36
CA LEU A 10 19.62 21.59 -1.35
C LEU A 10 19.19 20.45 -2.30
N THR A 11 19.75 20.39 -3.51
CA THR A 11 19.47 19.31 -4.46
C THR A 11 19.90 17.95 -3.89
N ALA A 12 21.08 17.88 -3.27
CA ALA A 12 21.56 16.65 -2.64
C ALA A 12 20.66 16.21 -1.46
N MET A 13 20.26 17.16 -0.61
CA MET A 13 19.32 16.89 0.50
C MET A 13 17.95 16.42 -0.02
N ALA A 14 17.42 17.04 -1.06
CA ALA A 14 16.16 16.62 -1.68
C ALA A 14 16.24 15.17 -2.20
N GLY A 15 17.35 14.82 -2.88
CA GLY A 15 17.58 13.45 -3.33
C GLY A 15 17.71 12.44 -2.19
N GLN A 16 18.41 12.80 -1.10
CA GLN A 16 18.49 11.95 0.09
C GLN A 16 17.14 11.75 0.76
N LEU A 17 16.33 12.81 0.84
CA LEU A 17 14.98 12.76 1.40
C LEU A 17 14.09 11.84 0.56
N GLU A 18 14.14 11.93 -0.77
CA GLU A 18 13.38 11.06 -1.66
C GLU A 18 13.73 9.57 -1.46
N VAL A 19 15.02 9.26 -1.36
CA VAL A 19 15.50 7.89 -1.08
C VAL A 19 15.02 7.41 0.29
N LEU A 20 15.09 8.26 1.31
CA LEU A 20 14.64 7.92 2.66
C LEU A 20 13.13 7.67 2.70
N THR A 21 12.33 8.50 2.04
CA THR A 21 10.88 8.33 1.92
C THR A 21 10.53 7.00 1.26
N LYS A 22 11.18 6.66 0.14
CA LYS A 22 10.98 5.38 -0.56
C LYS A 22 11.32 4.18 0.34
N ARG A 23 12.44 4.26 1.09
CA ARG A 23 12.84 3.20 2.04
C ARG A 23 11.87 3.07 3.20
N HIS A 24 11.42 4.19 3.75
CA HIS A 24 10.44 4.21 4.83
C HIS A 24 9.10 3.60 4.39
N ALA A 25 8.59 3.98 3.21
CA ALA A 25 7.38 3.39 2.63
C ALA A 25 7.51 1.87 2.46
N ALA A 26 8.62 1.40 1.89
CA ALA A 26 8.89 -0.02 1.74
C ALA A 26 8.93 -0.78 3.08
N LEU A 27 9.59 -0.21 4.09
CA LEU A 27 9.68 -0.81 5.43
C LEU A 27 8.32 -0.83 6.13
N ALA A 28 7.58 0.28 6.12
CA ALA A 28 6.25 0.37 6.70
C ALA A 28 5.33 -0.68 6.06
N ARG A 29 5.30 -0.75 4.73
CA ARG A 29 4.52 -1.74 3.99
C ARG A 29 4.91 -3.18 4.35
N ALA A 30 6.21 -3.49 4.41
CA ALA A 30 6.68 -4.83 4.75
C ALA A 30 6.28 -5.24 6.18
N PHE A 31 6.46 -4.34 7.14
CA PHE A 31 6.11 -4.56 8.54
C PHE A 31 4.60 -4.75 8.72
N THR A 32 3.78 -3.91 8.11
CA THR A 32 2.32 -4.02 8.17
C THR A 32 1.83 -5.32 7.57
N ARG A 33 2.35 -5.69 6.38
CA ARG A 33 1.98 -6.97 5.74
C ARG A 33 2.36 -8.17 6.60
N HIS A 34 3.53 -8.15 7.22
CA HIS A 34 3.96 -9.21 8.13
C HIS A 34 3.06 -9.30 9.37
N SER A 35 2.68 -8.15 9.94
CA SER A 35 1.75 -8.08 11.07
C SER A 35 0.38 -8.67 10.69
N ASN A 36 -0.16 -8.31 9.53
CA ASN A 36 -1.44 -8.84 9.04
C ASN A 36 -1.40 -10.34 8.77
N PHE A 37 -0.27 -10.88 8.32
CA PHE A 37 -0.11 -12.32 8.11
C PHE A 37 -0.28 -13.11 9.42
N ALA A 38 0.16 -12.56 10.55
CA ALA A 38 0.09 -13.21 11.85
C ALA A 38 -1.32 -13.19 12.49
N VAL A 39 -2.22 -12.31 12.03
CA VAL A 39 -3.51 -12.03 12.67
C VAL A 39 -4.63 -13.03 12.28
N GLY A 40 -4.36 -13.95 11.36
CA GLY A 40 -5.30 -15.01 10.95
C GLY A 40 -6.37 -14.52 9.96
N THR A 41 -7.40 -15.33 9.70
CA THR A 41 -8.38 -15.11 8.61
C THR A 41 -9.81 -14.88 9.07
N ALA A 42 -10.04 -14.67 10.37
CA ALA A 42 -11.37 -14.40 10.89
C ALA A 42 -11.93 -13.08 10.32
N PRO A 43 -13.24 -12.98 10.00
CA PRO A 43 -13.82 -11.77 9.44
C PRO A 43 -13.59 -10.49 10.26
N GLY A 44 -13.60 -10.62 11.60
CA GLY A 44 -13.34 -9.54 12.56
C GLY A 44 -11.88 -9.37 12.97
N ALA A 45 -10.95 -10.06 12.29
CA ALA A 45 -9.53 -9.91 12.57
C ALA A 45 -9.07 -8.50 12.17
N VAL A 46 -8.48 -7.78 13.12
CA VAL A 46 -8.08 -6.37 12.95
C VAL A 46 -6.79 -6.29 12.14
N LEU A 47 -6.90 -5.74 10.94
CA LEU A 47 -5.79 -5.52 10.03
C LEU A 47 -5.18 -4.14 10.26
N GLN A 48 -3.86 -4.09 10.22
CA GLN A 48 -3.13 -2.84 10.09
C GLN A 48 -3.22 -2.34 8.65
N ILE A 49 -3.32 -1.02 8.47
CA ILE A 49 -3.48 -0.42 7.15
C ILE A 49 -2.16 -0.44 6.40
N VAL A 50 -2.17 -1.12 5.25
CA VAL A 50 -0.99 -1.24 4.40
C VAL A 50 -0.90 0.00 3.50
N PRO A 51 0.19 0.77 3.54
CA PRO A 51 0.40 1.86 2.59
C PRO A 51 0.71 1.32 1.19
N PHE A 52 0.47 2.16 0.19
CA PHE A 52 0.82 1.90 -1.20
C PHE A 52 2.34 1.90 -1.44
N PRO A 53 2.82 1.39 -2.59
CA PRO A 53 4.25 1.30 -2.89
C PRO A 53 4.98 2.65 -2.86
N ASP A 54 4.28 3.75 -3.11
CA ASP A 54 4.79 5.12 -3.05
C ASP A 54 4.75 5.74 -1.65
N GLY A 55 4.14 5.04 -0.67
CA GLY A 55 4.02 5.46 0.72
C GLY A 55 2.72 6.18 1.06
N GLN A 56 1.85 6.46 0.08
CA GLN A 56 0.53 7.04 0.35
C GLN A 56 -0.36 6.02 1.08
N TYR A 57 -1.25 6.52 1.93
CA TYR A 57 -2.27 5.69 2.56
C TYR A 57 -3.55 5.70 1.72
N PRO A 58 -4.38 4.64 1.78
CA PRO A 58 -5.64 4.60 1.04
C PRO A 58 -6.58 5.79 1.33
N SER A 59 -6.56 6.31 2.56
CA SER A 59 -7.31 7.50 2.96
C SER A 59 -6.92 8.75 2.16
N ASP A 60 -5.64 8.87 1.78
CA ASP A 60 -5.12 10.02 1.02
C ASP A 60 -5.67 10.03 -0.42
N CYS A 61 -6.11 8.86 -0.91
CA CYS A 61 -6.70 8.66 -2.22
C CYS A 61 -8.24 8.58 -2.21
N GLY A 62 -8.88 8.85 -1.07
CA GLY A 62 -10.34 8.75 -0.91
C GLY A 62 -10.88 7.31 -0.92
N LEU A 63 -10.04 6.31 -0.69
CA LEU A 63 -10.43 4.91 -0.64
C LEU A 63 -10.92 4.51 0.77
N PRO A 64 -11.90 3.57 0.86
CA PRO A 64 -12.43 3.13 2.14
C PRO A 64 -11.38 2.35 2.93
N VAL A 65 -11.31 2.54 4.24
CA VAL A 65 -10.34 1.85 5.12
C VAL A 65 -10.56 0.33 5.12
N LEU A 66 -9.47 -0.44 5.01
CA LEU A 66 -9.46 -1.91 5.05
C LEU A 66 -8.81 -2.41 6.33
N ASP A 67 -9.48 -2.20 7.45
CA ASP A 67 -9.04 -2.57 8.80
C ASP A 67 -9.54 -3.96 9.25
N THR A 68 -10.31 -4.65 8.42
CA THR A 68 -10.82 -6.00 8.68
C THR A 68 -10.95 -6.81 7.39
N ILE A 69 -10.99 -8.14 7.50
CA ILE A 69 -11.27 -9.00 6.35
C ILE A 69 -12.67 -8.68 5.79
N ALA A 70 -13.67 -8.48 6.64
CA ALA A 70 -15.02 -8.11 6.23
C ALA A 70 -15.06 -6.82 5.38
N ALA A 71 -14.25 -5.80 5.70
CA ALA A 71 -14.13 -4.59 4.89
C ALA A 71 -13.65 -4.90 3.46
N VAL A 72 -12.71 -5.84 3.30
CA VAL A 72 -12.23 -6.30 1.99
C VAL A 72 -13.32 -7.03 1.21
N GLU A 73 -14.16 -7.82 1.89
CA GLU A 73 -15.27 -8.56 1.27
C GLU A 73 -16.37 -7.63 0.77
N ASN A 74 -16.66 -6.57 1.52
CA ASN A 74 -17.71 -5.60 1.22
C ASN A 74 -17.31 -4.54 0.18
N LEU A 75 -16.08 -4.58 -0.33
CA LEU A 75 -15.67 -3.71 -1.42
C LEU A 75 -16.52 -3.95 -2.68
N THR A 76 -17.00 -2.85 -3.26
CA THR A 76 -17.53 -2.87 -4.62
C THR A 76 -16.44 -3.28 -5.61
N THR A 77 -16.84 -3.76 -6.79
CA THR A 77 -15.90 -4.11 -7.86
C THR A 77 -15.02 -2.92 -8.26
N GLN A 78 -15.58 -1.70 -8.29
CA GLN A 78 -14.81 -0.50 -8.63
C GLN A 78 -13.75 -0.19 -7.57
N GLN A 79 -14.14 -0.10 -6.30
CA GLN A 79 -13.18 0.18 -5.21
C GLN A 79 -12.07 -0.85 -5.14
N ARG A 80 -12.38 -2.14 -5.38
CA ARG A 80 -11.37 -3.19 -5.46
C ARG A 80 -10.38 -2.95 -6.60
N ASN A 81 -10.86 -2.54 -7.77
CA ASN A 81 -9.99 -2.24 -8.90
C ASN A 81 -9.13 -1.00 -8.60
N ASP A 82 -9.71 0.04 -8.01
CA ASP A 82 -8.99 1.26 -7.64
C ASP A 82 -7.84 0.92 -6.68
N TYR A 83 -8.12 0.12 -5.65
CA TYR A 83 -7.10 -0.41 -4.74
C TYR A 83 -5.97 -1.14 -5.48
N LEU A 84 -6.30 -2.02 -6.42
CA LEU A 84 -5.30 -2.78 -7.15
C LEU A 84 -4.47 -1.90 -8.11
N CYS A 85 -5.05 -0.84 -8.69
CA CYS A 85 -4.30 0.13 -9.49
C CYS A 85 -3.20 0.83 -8.68
N TYR A 86 -3.45 1.13 -7.40
CA TYR A 86 -2.43 1.70 -6.52
C TYR A 86 -1.40 0.66 -6.07
N TYR A 87 -1.81 -0.57 -5.76
CA TYR A 87 -0.87 -1.61 -5.31
C TYR A 87 -0.02 -2.22 -6.43
N TYR A 88 -0.53 -2.23 -7.66
CA TYR A 88 0.06 -2.86 -8.84
C TYR A 88 -0.04 -1.94 -10.07
N PRO A 89 0.58 -0.74 -10.04
CA PRO A 89 0.41 0.27 -11.09
C PRO A 89 0.87 -0.21 -12.47
N ASP A 90 1.85 -1.11 -12.52
CA ASP A 90 2.42 -1.64 -13.77
C ASP A 90 1.72 -2.92 -14.26
N GLN A 91 0.65 -3.37 -13.61
CA GLN A 91 -0.05 -4.62 -13.96
C GLN A 91 -1.45 -4.35 -14.49
N ALA A 92 -1.76 -4.91 -15.67
CA ALA A 92 -3.13 -4.94 -16.15
C ALA A 92 -4.00 -5.79 -15.23
N LEU A 93 -5.08 -5.21 -14.69
CA LEU A 93 -6.03 -5.91 -13.83
C LEU A 93 -6.82 -6.97 -14.60
N ARG A 94 -6.33 -8.20 -14.61
CA ARG A 94 -6.97 -9.36 -15.25
C ARG A 94 -7.68 -10.24 -14.22
N GLY A 95 -8.45 -11.20 -14.71
CA GLY A 95 -9.13 -12.19 -13.89
C GLY A 95 -10.50 -11.78 -13.35
N THR A 96 -11.14 -12.73 -12.70
CA THR A 96 -12.44 -12.66 -12.05
C THR A 96 -12.40 -11.82 -10.77
N THR A 97 -13.59 -11.47 -10.26
CA THR A 97 -13.73 -10.78 -8.97
C THR A 97 -13.05 -11.54 -7.82
N ALA A 98 -13.12 -12.88 -7.84
CA ALA A 98 -12.49 -13.72 -6.82
C ALA A 98 -10.96 -13.66 -6.89
N GLU A 99 -10.38 -13.71 -8.10
CA GLU A 99 -8.93 -13.58 -8.30
C GLU A 99 -8.42 -12.20 -7.87
N ARG A 100 -9.17 -11.14 -8.18
CA ARG A 100 -8.85 -9.77 -7.75
C ARG A 100 -8.95 -9.61 -6.23
N LYS A 101 -9.93 -10.26 -5.58
CA LYS A 101 -10.03 -10.31 -4.11
C LYS A 101 -8.80 -10.99 -3.51
N LYS A 102 -8.43 -12.15 -4.05
CA LYS A 102 -7.22 -12.89 -3.64
C LYS A 102 -5.96 -12.04 -3.79
N LEU A 103 -5.83 -11.33 -4.90
CA LEU A 103 -4.70 -10.42 -5.13
C LEU A 103 -4.65 -9.27 -4.12
N LEU A 104 -5.80 -8.67 -3.81
CA LEU A 104 -5.88 -7.62 -2.79
C LEU A 104 -5.50 -8.14 -1.39
N LEU A 105 -5.98 -9.33 -1.00
CA LEU A 105 -5.59 -9.94 0.28
C LEU A 105 -4.07 -10.16 0.37
N ILE A 106 -3.43 -10.58 -0.73
CA ILE A 106 -1.97 -10.71 -0.81
C ILE A 106 -1.27 -9.36 -0.62
N ALA A 107 -1.79 -8.30 -1.24
CA ALA A 107 -1.26 -6.94 -1.09
C ALA A 107 -1.32 -6.48 0.37
N LEU A 108 -2.40 -6.85 1.08
CA LEU A 108 -2.60 -6.56 2.49
C LEU A 108 -1.79 -7.47 3.44
N GLY A 109 -1.09 -8.48 2.91
CA GLY A 109 -0.33 -9.45 3.72
C GLY A 109 -1.19 -10.52 4.38
N CYS A 110 -2.46 -10.64 4.00
CA CYS A 110 -3.34 -11.71 4.48
C CYS A 110 -3.04 -13.01 3.72
N ASN A 111 -3.29 -14.17 4.34
CA ASN A 111 -3.19 -15.47 3.68
C ASN A 111 -4.50 -15.78 2.91
N PRO A 112 -4.49 -15.79 1.56
CA PRO A 112 -5.68 -16.12 0.78
C PRO A 112 -5.81 -17.65 0.65
N PHE A 113 -6.48 -18.28 1.62
CA PHE A 113 -6.95 -19.65 1.43
C PHE A 113 -7.95 -19.68 0.25
#